data_AF-A0A1I5CEE8-F1
#
_entry.id   AF-A0A1I5CEE8-F1
#
_cell.length_a   1.000
_cell.length_b   1.000
_cell.length_c   1.000
_cell.angle_alpha   90.00
_cell.angle_beta   90.00
_cell.angle_gamma   90.00
#
_symmetry.space_group_name_H-M   'P 1'
#
loop_
_entity.id
_entity.type
_entity.pdbx_description
1 polymer ?
#
loop_
_entity_poly.entity_id
_entity_poly.type
_entity_poly.pdbx_seq_one_letter_code
_entity_poly.pdbx_strand_id
1 'polypeptide(L)' 'MSRSTSPLFVDAVIDCMGEGRAPTLEELLLVAQRIWSDGAASRSAFSWNSLSVSSPDRLCSMRAADLALHGSR' A
#
# COMPACT_ATOMS: atom_id res chain seq x y z
N MET A 1 -20.64 3.14 5.15
CA MET A 1 -20.10 2.49 3.94
C MET A 1 -19.12 1.43 4.39
N SER A 2 -19.46 0.15 4.25
CA SER A 2 -18.53 -0.95 4.56
C SER A 2 -17.38 -0.89 3.55
N ARG A 3 -16.19 -0.55 4.06
CA ARG A 3 -14.98 -0.38 3.26
C ARG A 3 -14.50 -1.78 2.89
N SER A 4 -14.85 -2.26 1.69
CA SER A 4 -14.38 -3.55 1.20
C SER A 4 -12.85 -3.51 1.12
N THR A 5 -12.19 -4.25 1.99
CA THR A 5 -10.78 -4.62 1.84
C THR A 5 -10.73 -5.61 0.69
N SER A 6 -10.17 -5.20 -0.44
CA SER A 6 -9.94 -6.13 -1.55
C SER A 6 -9.17 -7.34 -1.01
N PRO A 7 -9.64 -8.58 -1.22
CA PRO A 7 -8.99 -9.78 -0.68
C PRO A 7 -7.50 -9.83 -1.05
N LEU A 8 -7.14 -9.36 -2.25
CA LEU A 8 -5.76 -9.24 -2.74
C LEU A 8 -4.82 -8.42 -1.82
N PHE A 9 -5.32 -7.40 -1.12
CA PHE A 9 -4.51 -6.63 -0.16
C PHE A 9 -4.24 -7.44 1.11
N VAL A 10 -5.25 -8.16 1.58
CA VAL A 10 -5.15 -8.99 2.78
C VAL A 10 -4.23 -10.17 2.52
N ASP A 11 -4.35 -10.81 1.36
CA ASP A 11 -3.52 -11.93 0.93
C ASP A 11 -2.05 -11.50 0.78
N ALA A 12 -1.77 -10.38 0.09
CA ALA A 12 -0.40 -9.85 -0.06
C ALA A 12 0.28 -9.53 1.28
N VAL A 13 -0.47 -8.99 2.24
CA VAL A 13 0.04 -8.67 3.57
C VAL A 13 0.28 -9.94 4.40
N ILE A 14 -0.64 -10.91 4.33
CA ILE A 14 -0.52 -12.19 5.05
C ILE A 14 0.63 -13.03 4.50
N ASP A 15 0.76 -13.15 3.17
CA ASP A 15 1.81 -13.96 2.55
C ASP A 15 3.19 -13.36 2.80
N CYS A 16 3.34 -12.04 2.71
CA CYS A 16 4.63 -11.39 2.97
C CYS A 16 5.06 -11.55 4.43
N MET A 17 4.16 -11.34 5.40
CA MET A 17 4.49 -11.48 6.82
C MET A 17 4.62 -12.95 7.25
N GLY A 18 3.86 -13.87 6.65
CA GLY A 18 3.80 -15.28 7.02
C GLY A 18 4.94 -16.13 6.43
N GLU A 19 5.39 -15.82 5.21
CA GLU A 19 6.41 -16.61 4.51
C GLU A 19 7.84 -16.11 4.74
N GLY A 20 8.01 -14.93 5.36
CA GLY A 20 9.35 -14.35 5.60
C GLY A 20 10.10 -14.00 4.31
N ARG A 21 9.37 -13.81 3.20
CA ARG A 21 9.92 -13.38 1.91
C ARG A 21 9.86 -11.86 1.78
N ALA A 22 10.70 -11.32 0.90
CA ALA A 22 10.56 -9.92 0.49
C ALA A 22 9.24 -9.74 -0.31
N PRO A 23 8.51 -8.63 -0.10
CA PRO A 23 7.37 -8.28 -0.92
C PRO A 23 7.83 -7.99 -2.35
N THR A 24 7.01 -8.37 -3.30
CA THR A 24 7.17 -7.97 -4.68
C THR A 24 6.86 -6.47 -4.82
N LEU A 25 7.36 -5.85 -5.91
CA LEU A 25 7.06 -4.45 -6.21
C LEU A 25 5.55 -4.21 -6.37
N GLU A 26 4.81 -5.18 -6.90
CA GLU A 26 3.35 -5.09 -7.08
C GLU A 26 2.62 -5.06 -5.73
N GLU A 27 2.98 -5.96 -4.82
CA GLU A 27 2.42 -5.99 -3.45
C GLU A 27 2.72 -4.68 -2.71
N LEU A 28 3.96 -4.17 -2.83
CA LEU A 28 4.34 -2.89 -2.25
C LEU A 28 3.50 -1.73 -2.80
N LEU A 29 3.25 -1.71 -4.12
CA LEU A 29 2.42 -0.69 -4.77
C LEU A 29 0.95 -0.78 -4.36
N LEU A 30 0.40 -1.99 -4.21
CA LEU A 30 -0.97 -2.22 -3.74
C LEU A 30 -1.15 -1.71 -2.30
N VAL A 31 -0.21 -2.03 -1.42
CA VAL A 31 -0.23 -1.55 -0.02
C VAL A 31 -0.06 -0.04 0.04
N ALA A 32 0.87 0.54 -0.74
CA ALA A 32 1.08 1.98 -0.80
C ALA A 32 -0.15 2.74 -1.31
N GLN A 33 -0.78 2.25 -2.38
CA GLN A 33 -2.03 2.79 -2.90
C GLN A 33 -3.12 2.79 -1.83
N ARG A 34 -3.21 1.70 -1.06
CA ARG A 34 -4.22 1.57 -0.02
C ARG A 34 -3.98 2.54 1.13
N ILE A 35 -2.76 2.61 1.66
CA ILE A 35 -2.36 3.56 2.71
C ILE A 35 -2.70 4.99 2.30
N TRP A 36 -2.35 5.36 1.06
CA TRP A 36 -2.63 6.70 0.56
C TRP A 36 -4.13 7.00 0.46
N SER A 37 -4.90 6.06 -0.10
CA SER A 37 -6.35 6.19 -0.28
C SER A 37 -7.09 6.25 1.06
N ASP A 38 -6.64 5.50 2.06
CA ASP A 38 -7.24 5.49 3.39
C ASP A 38 -6.92 6.75 4.20
N GLY A 39 -5.85 7.47 3.87
CA GLY A 39 -5.36 8.63 4.62
C GLY A 39 -6.22 9.90 4.55
N ALA A 40 -7.13 10.02 3.57
CA ALA A 40 -8.10 11.13 3.54
C ALA A 40 -9.36 10.76 2.74
N ALA A 41 -10.53 11.24 3.17
CA ALA A 41 -11.81 10.93 2.54
C ALA A 41 -11.92 11.41 1.08
N SER A 42 -11.14 12.42 0.68
CA SER A 42 -11.09 12.92 -0.71
C SER A 42 -10.15 12.12 -1.61
N ARG A 43 -9.35 11.21 -1.06
CA ARG A 43 -8.40 10.41 -1.82
C ARG A 43 -9.08 9.13 -2.27
N SER A 44 -8.89 8.80 -3.55
CA SER A 44 -9.46 7.62 -4.18
C SER A 44 -8.36 6.80 -4.82
N ALA A 45 -8.48 5.47 -4.80
CA ALA A 45 -7.50 4.58 -5.44
C ALA A 45 -7.26 4.92 -6.92
N PHE A 46 -8.26 5.48 -7.62
CA PHE A 46 -8.11 5.95 -9.00
C PHE A 46 -7.17 7.15 -9.13
N SER A 47 -7.14 8.04 -8.14
CA SER A 47 -6.26 9.21 -8.11
C SER A 47 -4.79 8.84 -7.85
N TRP A 48 -4.52 7.67 -7.24
CA TRP A 48 -3.16 7.18 -7.02
C TRP A 48 -2.33 7.11 -8.32
N ASN A 49 -2.92 6.56 -9.39
CA ASN A 49 -2.23 6.39 -10.67
C ASN A 49 -1.92 7.73 -11.35
N SER A 50 -2.63 8.80 -10.98
CA SER A 50 -2.35 10.15 -11.46
C SER A 50 -1.23 10.86 -10.71
N LEU A 51 -0.79 10.33 -9.55
CA LEU A 51 0.33 10.89 -8.81
C LEU A 51 1.64 10.64 -9.56
N SER A 52 2.41 11.71 -9.76
CA SER A 52 3.81 11.61 -10.19
C SER A 52 4.57 10.62 -9.31
N VAL A 53 5.49 9.86 -9.91
CA VAL A 53 6.40 8.95 -9.20
C VAL A 53 7.23 9.71 -8.15
N SER A 54 7.55 10.97 -8.41
CA SER A 54 8.27 11.85 -7.49
C SER A 54 7.38 12.63 -6.50
N SER A 55 6.06 12.40 -6.53
CA SER A 55 5.13 13.06 -5.61
C SER A 55 5.47 12.73 -4.16
N PRO A 56 5.56 13.71 -3.24
CA PRO A 56 5.78 13.45 -1.82
C PRO A 56 4.76 12.48 -1.24
N ASP A 57 3.48 12.62 -1.63
CA ASP A 57 2.40 11.72 -1.20
C ASP A 57 2.67 10.27 -1.62
N ARG A 58 3.15 10.07 -2.85
CA ARG A 58 3.47 8.74 -3.39
C ARG A 58 4.67 8.15 -2.68
N LEU A 59 5.74 8.92 -2.51
CA LEU A 59 6.95 8.49 -1.82
C LEU A 59 6.70 8.16 -0.34
N CYS A 60 5.91 8.98 0.36
CA CYS A 60 5.54 8.71 1.76
C CYS A 60 4.74 7.41 1.89
N SER A 61 3.78 7.19 0.99
CA SER A 61 2.94 5.99 1.02
C SER A 61 3.74 4.73 0.67
N MET A 62 4.70 4.83 -0.27
CA MET A 62 5.65 3.75 -0.57
C MET A 62 6.53 3.38 0.63
N ARG A 63 7.05 4.38 1.36
CA ARG A 63 7.85 4.14 2.58
C ARG A 63 7.01 3.52 3.70
N ALA A 64 5.77 3.97 3.87
CA ALA A 64 4.85 3.40 4.84
C ALA A 64 4.49 1.94 4.51
N ALA A 65 4.31 1.62 3.22
CA ALA A 65 4.08 0.26 2.76
C ALA A 65 5.30 -0.63 3.01
N ASP A 66 6.50 -0.13 2.76
CA ASP A 66 7.75 -0.84 3.02
C ASP A 66 7.90 -1.18 4.51
N LEU A 67 7.65 -0.21 5.39
CA LEU A 67 7.64 -0.42 6.84
C LEU A 67 6.55 -1.40 7.29
N ALA A 68 5.38 -1.40 6.65
CA ALA A 68 4.29 -2.31 7.00
C ALA A 68 4.60 -3.76 6.60
N LEU A 69 5.30 -3.97 5.49
CA LEU A 69 5.60 -5.30 4.97
C LEU A 69 6.91 -5.89 5.52
N HIS A 70 7.93 -5.06 5.75
CA HIS A 70 9.22 -5.50 6.29
C HIS A 70 9.36 -5.33 7.81
N GLY A 71 8.47 -4.55 8.43
CA GLY A 71 8.61 -4.09 9.81
C GLY A 71 9.61 -2.93 9.95
N SER A 72 9.51 -2.21 11.07
CA SER A 72 10.56 -1.27 11.48
C SER A 72 11.69 -2.06 12.14
N ARG A 73 12.81 -2.24 11.45
CA ARG A 73 14.06 -2.71 12.10
C ARG A 73 14.62 -1.65 13.04
#